data_AF-A0A1S4DH65-F1
#
_entry.id   AF-A0A1S4DH65-F1
#
_cell.length_a   1.000
_cell.length_b   1.000
_cell.length_c   1.000
_cell.angle_alpha   90.00
_cell.angle_beta   90.00
_cell.angle_gamma   90.00
#
_symmetry.space_group_name_H-M   'P 1'
#
loop_
_entity.id
_entity.type
_entity.pdbx_description
1 polymer ?
#
loop_
_entity_poly.entity_id
_entity_poly.type
_entity_poly.pdbx_seq_one_letter_code
_entity_poly.pdbx_strand_id
1 'polypeptide(L)'
;MAEMQKLHGLNIGYHKAWRAIQRASALIRGTPEWNYELLSSYLYMMKSKNPGTYTNIKINDNNRFLYMFYAYGSSIAGWNHCRPVIAVDATFLKSKYRGVLMISVSKDANNQIFPLAFGIAESENNNSYGVCIYHLEQNLKRRKVKSEIIKLFQSAARIYMRKEFDLYMSDIAKVDKKTFDYLMEEPPERWARSCSPRRRYDMLTTNIVESMNYVLLEARELPILRMMDFIQVKLQRWFYKIRNEAEKTFYDVSCWVEEELKKKIDLAFTLNLSRRETSRSPISARTGT
;
A
#
# COMPACT_ATOMS: atom_id res chain seq x y z
N MET A 1 7.22 32.78 13.16
CA MET A 1 6.87 34.19 13.46
C MET A 1 7.50 34.62 14.78
N ALA A 2 7.19 33.95 15.89
CA ALA A 2 7.86 34.19 17.18
C ALA A 2 9.39 34.04 17.11
N GLU A 3 9.88 33.04 16.37
CA GLU A 3 11.33 32.86 16.16
C GLU A 3 11.98 33.98 15.33
N MET A 4 11.31 34.52 14.31
CA MET A 4 11.86 35.61 13.49
C MET A 4 11.99 36.92 14.29
N GLN A 5 11.01 37.21 15.16
CA GLN A 5 11.11 38.33 16.10
C GLN A 5 12.22 38.10 17.13
N LYS A 6 12.33 36.87 17.67
CA LYS A 6 13.32 36.53 18.70
C LYS A 6 14.76 36.50 18.19
N LEU A 7 14.99 35.99 16.99
CA LEU A 7 16.34 35.80 16.42
C LEU A 7 16.82 37.02 15.63
N HIS A 8 15.90 37.79 15.03
CA HIS A 8 16.27 38.84 14.09
C HIS A 8 15.62 40.21 14.40
N GLY A 9 14.81 40.32 15.46
CA GLY A 9 14.12 41.57 15.81
C GLY A 9 13.06 42.02 14.80
N LEU A 10 12.72 41.17 13.83
CA LEU A 10 11.87 41.52 12.70
C LEU A 10 10.39 41.21 12.98
N ASN A 11 9.58 42.26 13.12
CA ASN A 11 8.14 42.13 13.26
C ASN A 11 7.48 42.07 11.88
N ILE A 12 7.23 40.87 11.39
CA ILE A 12 6.62 40.62 10.09
C ILE A 12 5.18 40.13 10.32
N GLY A 13 4.24 40.57 9.49
CA GLY A 13 2.87 40.02 9.49
C GLY A 13 2.79 38.68 8.75
N TYR A 14 1.87 37.79 9.13
CA TYR A 14 1.74 36.44 8.56
C TYR A 14 1.72 36.43 7.02
N HIS A 15 0.90 37.27 6.39
CA HIS A 15 0.82 37.35 4.92
C HIS A 15 2.12 37.81 4.26
N LYS A 16 2.87 38.73 4.90
CA LYS A 16 4.16 39.20 4.39
C LYS A 16 5.19 38.08 4.48
N ALA A 17 5.23 37.33 5.59
CA ALA A 17 6.09 36.17 5.76
C ALA A 17 5.74 35.05 4.75
N TRP A 18 4.46 34.72 4.57
CA TRP A 18 4.02 33.71 3.61
C TRP A 18 4.42 34.10 2.18
N ARG A 19 4.16 35.34 1.76
CA ARG A 19 4.58 35.83 0.42
C ARG A 19 6.09 35.79 0.23
N ALA A 20 6.87 36.14 1.26
CA ALA A 20 8.33 36.05 1.21
C ALA A 20 8.81 34.60 1.03
N ILE A 21 8.22 33.64 1.76
CA ILE A 21 8.52 32.21 1.62
C ILE A 21 8.15 31.72 0.21
N GLN A 22 6.98 32.09 -0.32
CA GLN A 22 6.59 31.70 -1.68
C GLN A 22 7.56 32.24 -2.74
N ARG A 23 8.01 33.51 -2.60
CA ARG A 23 9.02 34.09 -3.51
C ARG A 23 10.38 33.41 -3.38
N ALA A 24 10.87 33.19 -2.17
CA ALA A 24 12.12 32.50 -1.95
C ALA A 24 12.07 31.05 -2.50
N SER A 25 10.97 30.35 -2.27
CA SER A 25 10.73 29.01 -2.83
C SER A 25 10.75 29.04 -4.36
N ALA A 26 10.09 30.01 -5.00
CA ALA A 26 10.11 30.15 -6.45
C ALA A 26 11.51 30.46 -7.01
N LEU A 27 12.32 31.26 -6.30
CA LEU A 27 13.71 31.55 -6.69
C LEU A 27 14.61 30.30 -6.60
N ILE A 28 14.43 29.48 -5.57
CA ILE A 28 15.28 28.31 -5.33
C ILE A 28 14.82 27.09 -6.16
N ARG A 29 13.50 26.90 -6.28
CA ARG A 29 12.88 25.66 -6.77
C ARG A 29 12.11 25.84 -8.09
N GLY A 30 12.08 27.06 -8.62
CA GLY A 30 11.29 27.42 -9.78
C GLY A 30 9.82 27.66 -9.44
N THR A 31 9.11 28.34 -10.35
CA THR A 31 7.67 28.53 -10.22
C THR A 31 6.92 27.22 -10.48
N PRO A 32 5.73 27.04 -9.89
CA PRO A 32 4.89 25.90 -10.21
C PRO A 32 4.66 25.74 -11.72
N GLU A 33 4.34 26.83 -12.44
CA GLU A 33 4.13 26.86 -13.89
C GLU A 33 5.32 26.24 -14.64
N TRP A 34 6.52 26.75 -14.37
CA TRP A 34 7.76 26.30 -15.00
C TRP A 34 8.09 24.84 -14.71
N ASN A 35 7.76 24.37 -13.49
CA ASN A 35 7.94 22.96 -13.14
C ASN A 35 7.06 22.04 -14.01
N TYR A 36 5.82 22.45 -14.31
CA TYR A 36 4.91 21.66 -15.17
C TYR A 36 5.34 21.70 -16.65
N GLU A 37 5.83 22.84 -17.13
CA GLU A 37 6.36 22.98 -18.50
C GLU A 37 7.54 22.02 -18.77
N LEU A 38 8.39 21.82 -17.76
CA LEU A 38 9.56 20.94 -17.88
C LEU A 38 9.26 19.45 -17.73
N LEU A 39 8.06 19.04 -17.30
CA LEU A 39 7.75 17.64 -16.98
C LEU A 39 8.08 16.67 -18.13
N SER A 40 7.71 17.02 -19.35
CA SER A 40 7.95 16.17 -20.52
C SER A 40 9.45 15.94 -20.75
N SER A 41 10.25 16.99 -20.66
CA SER A 41 11.72 16.88 -20.77
C SER A 41 12.33 16.10 -19.61
N TYR A 42 11.81 16.27 -18.39
CA TYR A 42 12.27 15.55 -17.22
C TYR A 42 11.98 14.04 -17.33
N LEU A 43 10.77 13.66 -17.73
CA LEU A 43 10.38 12.26 -17.95
C LEU A 43 11.19 11.61 -19.08
N TYR A 44 11.49 12.37 -20.14
CA TYR A 44 12.39 11.92 -21.20
C TYR A 44 13.79 11.62 -20.66
N MET A 45 14.37 12.56 -19.90
CA MET A 45 15.69 12.38 -19.28
C MET A 45 15.72 11.23 -18.28
N MET A 46 14.65 11.06 -17.49
CA MET A 46 14.51 9.94 -16.56
C MET A 46 14.61 8.59 -17.30
N LYS A 47 13.90 8.44 -18.42
CA LYS A 47 13.94 7.23 -19.25
C LYS A 47 15.30 7.03 -19.91
N SER A 48 15.90 8.10 -20.42
CA SER A 48 17.23 8.06 -21.07
C SER A 48 18.35 7.65 -20.10
N LYS A 49 18.33 8.18 -18.88
CA LYS A 49 19.37 7.92 -17.87
C LYS A 49 19.17 6.64 -17.08
N ASN A 50 17.95 6.10 -17.06
CA ASN A 50 17.61 4.87 -16.34
C ASN A 50 16.91 3.88 -17.28
N PRO A 51 17.66 3.09 -18.06
CA PRO A 51 17.10 2.10 -18.97
C PRO A 51 16.08 1.17 -18.28
N GLY A 52 15.02 0.81 -19.00
CA GLY A 52 13.91 0.03 -18.45
C GLY A 52 12.87 0.84 -17.68
N THR A 53 13.11 2.13 -17.40
CA THR A 53 12.11 3.02 -16.79
C THR A 53 10.93 3.26 -17.74
N TYR A 54 9.72 3.17 -17.19
CA TYR A 54 8.49 3.52 -17.87
C TYR A 54 7.99 4.89 -17.40
N THR A 55 7.59 5.73 -18.34
CA THR A 55 6.96 7.03 -18.08
C THR A 55 5.79 7.23 -19.04
N ASN A 56 4.75 7.90 -18.58
CA ASN A 56 3.62 8.32 -19.40
C ASN A 56 3.08 9.64 -18.85
N ILE A 57 2.73 10.58 -19.73
CA ILE A 57 2.14 11.86 -19.39
C ILE A 57 0.98 12.13 -20.34
N LYS A 58 -0.15 12.56 -19.79
CA LYS A 58 -1.33 12.94 -20.55
C LYS A 58 -1.60 14.42 -20.36
N ILE A 59 -1.73 15.08 -21.50
CA ILE A 59 -2.10 16.48 -21.65
C ILE A 59 -3.40 16.51 -22.47
N ASN A 60 -4.30 17.44 -22.18
CA ASN A 60 -5.51 17.66 -22.98
C ASN A 60 -5.25 18.60 -24.17
N ASP A 61 -6.28 18.80 -24.99
CA ASP A 61 -6.19 19.62 -26.21
C ASP A 61 -5.90 21.12 -25.92
N ASN A 62 -6.15 21.56 -24.69
CA ASN A 62 -5.84 22.91 -24.21
C ASN A 62 -4.44 23.02 -23.57
N ASN A 63 -3.57 22.05 -23.83
CA ASN A 63 -2.22 21.97 -23.28
C ASN A 63 -2.16 21.91 -21.74
N ARG A 64 -3.23 21.45 -21.08
CA ARG A 64 -3.27 21.28 -19.63
C ARG A 64 -2.91 19.86 -19.22
N PHE A 65 -2.06 19.75 -18.21
CA PHE A 65 -1.71 18.50 -17.54
C PHE A 65 -2.98 17.82 -16.99
N LEU A 66 -3.16 16.54 -17.28
CA LEU A 66 -4.21 15.71 -16.68
C LEU A 66 -3.63 14.74 -15.65
N TYR A 67 -2.66 13.93 -16.09
CA TYR A 67 -1.98 12.97 -15.23
C TYR A 67 -0.62 12.58 -15.79
N MET A 68 0.22 12.03 -14.93
CA MET A 68 1.41 11.28 -15.32
C MET A 68 1.60 10.06 -14.46
N PHE A 69 2.30 9.07 -15.00
CA PHE A 69 2.73 7.86 -14.31
C PHE A 69 4.19 7.58 -14.63
N TYR A 70 4.92 7.07 -13.65
CA TYR A 70 6.26 6.57 -13.86
C TYR A 70 6.61 5.42 -12.92
N ALA A 71 7.46 4.52 -13.41
CA ALA A 71 8.02 3.42 -12.66
C ALA A 71 9.48 3.23 -13.08
N TYR A 72 10.39 3.24 -12.10
CA TYR A 72 11.82 3.06 -12.37
C TYR A 72 12.10 1.65 -12.89
N GLY A 73 13.08 1.51 -13.79
CA GLY A 73 13.47 0.21 -14.33
C GLY A 73 13.83 -0.81 -13.24
N SER A 74 14.47 -0.37 -12.16
CA SER A 74 14.76 -1.20 -10.98
C SER A 74 13.50 -1.70 -10.27
N SER A 75 12.47 -0.86 -10.16
CA SER A 75 11.18 -1.25 -9.59
C SER A 75 10.44 -2.25 -10.47
N ILE A 76 10.47 -2.05 -11.79
CA ILE A 76 9.84 -2.97 -12.76
C ILE A 76 10.54 -4.33 -12.75
N ALA A 77 11.88 -4.35 -12.77
CA ALA A 77 12.65 -5.59 -12.72
C ALA A 77 12.46 -6.31 -11.36
N GLY A 78 12.50 -5.56 -10.26
CA GLY A 78 12.36 -6.08 -8.90
C GLY A 78 10.98 -6.67 -8.59
N TRP A 79 9.92 -6.24 -9.29
CA TRP A 79 8.58 -6.79 -9.13
C TRP A 79 8.51 -8.31 -9.29
N ASN A 80 9.32 -8.87 -10.20
CA ASN A 80 9.38 -10.33 -10.42
C ASN A 80 9.85 -11.10 -9.18
N HIS A 81 10.49 -10.42 -8.24
CA HIS A 81 10.99 -10.99 -6.97
C HIS A 81 10.14 -10.56 -5.76
N CYS A 82 9.04 -9.84 -6.00
CA CYS A 82 8.11 -9.42 -4.97
C CYS A 82 6.95 -10.40 -4.83
N ARG A 83 6.24 -10.30 -3.71
CA ARG A 83 4.92 -10.95 -3.57
C ARG A 83 3.98 -10.32 -4.60
N PRO A 84 3.17 -11.10 -5.34
CA PRO A 84 2.33 -10.57 -6.41
C PRO A 84 1.06 -9.92 -5.85
N VAL A 85 1.25 -8.96 -4.95
CA VAL A 85 0.24 -8.06 -4.39
C VAL A 85 0.75 -6.64 -4.52
N ILE A 86 -0.14 -5.74 -4.93
CA ILE A 86 0.14 -4.32 -5.03
C ILE A 86 -0.83 -3.60 -4.11
N ALA A 87 -0.30 -2.83 -3.16
CA ALA A 87 -1.06 -1.85 -2.41
C ALA A 87 -0.91 -0.50 -3.10
N VAL A 88 -2.04 0.18 -3.32
CA VAL A 88 -2.08 1.51 -3.91
C VAL A 88 -2.80 2.44 -2.96
N ASP A 89 -2.28 3.66 -2.80
CA ASP A 89 -2.94 4.72 -2.05
C ASP A 89 -2.75 6.05 -2.75
N ALA A 90 -3.69 6.94 -2.51
CA ALA A 90 -3.79 8.25 -3.11
C ALA A 90 -3.76 9.31 -1.99
N THR A 91 -2.88 10.29 -2.14
CA THR A 91 -2.71 11.36 -1.14
C THR A 91 -2.71 12.71 -1.81
N PHE A 92 -3.41 13.66 -1.19
CA PHE A 92 -3.40 15.04 -1.67
C PHE A 92 -2.01 15.69 -1.59
N LEU A 93 -1.62 16.31 -2.70
CA LEU A 93 -0.51 17.24 -2.76
C LEU A 93 -0.90 18.56 -2.11
N LYS A 94 0.03 19.17 -1.38
CA LYS A 94 -0.16 20.47 -0.72
C LYS A 94 0.36 21.65 -1.57
N SER A 95 0.80 21.38 -2.80
CA SER A 95 1.32 22.38 -3.72
C SER A 95 0.21 23.29 -4.29
N LYS A 96 0.61 24.36 -4.99
CA LYS A 96 -0.29 25.39 -5.55
C LYS A 96 -1.44 24.81 -6.38
N TYR A 97 -1.15 23.83 -7.24
CA TYR A 97 -2.15 23.27 -8.17
C TYR A 97 -3.02 22.20 -7.55
N ARG A 98 -2.78 21.83 -6.28
CA ARG A 98 -3.43 20.69 -5.63
C ARG A 98 -3.29 19.45 -6.54
N GLY A 99 -4.04 18.38 -6.29
CA GLY A 99 -3.89 17.12 -7.02
C GLY A 99 -3.50 15.97 -6.10
N VAL A 100 -3.33 14.80 -6.69
CA VAL A 100 -3.20 13.54 -5.97
C VAL A 100 -1.91 12.84 -6.40
N LEU A 101 -1.09 12.50 -5.41
CA LEU A 101 0.03 11.58 -5.57
C LEU A 101 -0.47 10.16 -5.29
N MET A 102 -0.46 9.31 -6.31
CA MET A 102 -0.72 7.89 -6.21
C MET A 102 0.60 7.15 -6.04
N ILE A 103 0.66 6.25 -5.07
CA ILE A 103 1.85 5.44 -4.79
C ILE A 103 1.43 3.98 -4.81
N SER A 104 2.20 3.17 -5.53
CA SER A 104 2.05 1.72 -5.53
C SER A 104 3.28 1.07 -4.92
N VAL A 105 3.03 0.13 -4.00
CA VAL A 105 4.07 -0.62 -3.29
C VAL A 105 3.69 -2.10 -3.22
N SER A 106 4.69 -2.94 -3.04
CA SER A 106 4.54 -4.35 -2.69
C SER A 106 5.41 -4.69 -1.48
N LYS A 107 5.50 -5.97 -1.14
CA LYS A 107 6.56 -6.51 -0.31
C LYS A 107 7.45 -7.42 -1.13
N ASP A 108 8.74 -7.32 -0.88
CA ASP A 108 9.71 -8.26 -1.42
C ASP A 108 9.65 -9.63 -0.69
N ALA A 109 10.51 -10.56 -1.13
CA ALA A 109 10.66 -11.86 -0.49
C ALA A 109 11.05 -11.75 0.99
N ASN A 110 11.85 -10.73 1.35
CA ASN A 110 12.32 -10.46 2.70
C ASN A 110 11.32 -9.66 3.56
N ASN A 111 10.05 -9.58 3.14
CA ASN A 111 8.96 -8.91 3.84
C ASN A 111 9.17 -7.38 4.02
N GLN A 112 10.08 -6.77 3.26
CA GLN A 112 10.32 -5.32 3.24
C GLN A 112 9.37 -4.63 2.27
N ILE A 113 9.04 -3.36 2.52
CA ILE A 113 8.26 -2.54 1.59
C ILE A 113 9.09 -2.29 0.33
N PHE A 114 8.52 -2.60 -0.84
CA PHE A 114 9.15 -2.45 -2.13
C PHE A 114 8.36 -1.47 -3.01
N PRO A 115 8.88 -0.25 -3.28
CA PRO A 115 8.20 0.74 -4.11
C PRO A 115 8.16 0.36 -5.60
N LEU A 116 7.00 0.45 -6.22
CA LEU A 116 6.77 0.01 -7.60
C LEU A 116 6.63 1.16 -8.59
N ALA A 117 5.62 2.00 -8.40
CA ALA A 117 5.28 3.06 -9.34
C ALA A 117 4.59 4.24 -8.65
N PHE A 118 4.64 5.38 -9.32
CA PHE A 118 4.09 6.65 -8.85
C PHE A 118 3.19 7.26 -9.93
N GLY A 119 2.13 7.92 -9.50
CA GLY A 119 1.22 8.65 -10.36
C GLY A 119 0.92 10.03 -9.79
N ILE A 120 0.77 11.02 -10.66
CA ILE A 120 0.25 12.33 -10.28
C ILE A 120 -0.97 12.60 -11.15
N ALA A 121 -2.09 13.00 -10.55
CA ALA A 121 -3.32 13.35 -11.25
C ALA A 121 -3.99 14.58 -10.63
N GLU A 122 -4.86 15.25 -11.39
CA GLU A 122 -5.66 16.38 -10.90
C GLU A 122 -6.66 15.95 -9.79
N SER A 123 -7.26 14.76 -9.91
CA SER A 123 -8.17 14.17 -8.93
C SER A 123 -8.09 12.65 -8.91
N GLU A 124 -8.51 12.04 -7.80
CA GLU A 124 -8.70 10.60 -7.71
C GLU A 124 -9.94 10.21 -8.52
N ASN A 125 -9.76 9.38 -9.56
CA ASN A 125 -10.87 8.78 -10.28
C ASN A 125 -11.07 7.36 -9.76
N ASN A 126 -12.22 7.10 -9.12
CA ASN A 126 -12.58 5.85 -8.43
C ASN A 126 -12.71 4.59 -9.30
N ASN A 127 -12.38 4.65 -10.60
CA ASN A 127 -12.85 3.64 -11.55
C ASN A 127 -12.02 2.34 -11.59
N SER A 128 -11.01 2.16 -10.72
CA SER A 128 -10.14 0.97 -10.83
C SER A 128 -9.30 0.65 -9.59
N TYR A 129 -9.92 0.47 -8.42
CA TYR A 129 -9.23 -0.06 -7.23
C TYR A 129 -10.00 -1.25 -6.62
N GLY A 130 -9.26 -2.27 -6.20
CA GLY A 130 -9.82 -3.34 -5.35
C GLY A 130 -10.00 -2.83 -3.92
N VAL A 131 -11.06 -3.25 -3.24
CA VAL A 131 -11.39 -2.71 -1.90
C VAL A 131 -10.58 -3.45 -0.83
N CYS A 132 -9.82 -2.68 -0.05
CA CYS A 132 -9.05 -3.21 1.08
C CYS A 132 -9.99 -3.72 2.18
N ILE A 133 -9.74 -4.94 2.68
CA ILE A 133 -10.55 -5.56 3.76
C ILE A 133 -10.53 -4.68 5.02
N TYR A 134 -9.40 -4.03 5.32
CA TYR A 134 -9.30 -3.07 6.42
C TYR A 134 -10.29 -1.91 6.25
N HIS A 135 -10.39 -1.29 5.06
CA HIS A 135 -11.31 -0.18 4.83
C HIS A 135 -12.77 -0.61 4.91
N LEU A 136 -13.11 -1.79 4.37
CA LEU A 136 -14.42 -2.40 4.56
C LEU A 136 -14.74 -2.58 6.04
N GLU A 137 -13.81 -3.12 6.83
CA GLU A 137 -13.96 -3.27 8.27
C GLU A 137 -14.18 -1.93 8.99
N GLN A 138 -13.39 -0.89 8.65
CA GLN A 138 -13.58 0.45 9.22
C GLN A 138 -14.95 1.04 8.86
N ASN A 139 -15.44 0.80 7.64
CA ASN A 139 -16.76 1.23 7.24
C ASN A 139 -17.86 0.49 8.01
N LEU A 140 -17.72 -0.82 8.25
CA LEU A 140 -18.63 -1.58 9.11
C LEU A 140 -18.64 -1.05 10.55
N LYS A 141 -17.47 -0.73 11.10
CA LYS A 141 -17.33 -0.09 12.43
C LYS A 141 -18.02 1.27 12.48
N ARG A 142 -17.83 2.13 11.47
CA ARG A 142 -18.51 3.44 11.35
C ARG A 142 -20.03 3.30 11.24
N ARG A 143 -20.50 2.25 10.57
CA ARG A 143 -21.92 1.87 10.49
C ARG A 143 -22.47 1.21 11.77
N LYS A 144 -21.64 1.10 12.83
CA LYS A 144 -21.98 0.51 14.13
C LYS A 144 -22.44 -0.95 14.05
N VAL A 145 -21.87 -1.71 13.11
CA VAL A 145 -22.11 -3.16 12.99
C VAL A 145 -21.55 -3.88 14.21
N LYS A 146 -22.26 -4.92 14.69
CA LYS A 146 -21.89 -5.68 15.88
C LYS A 146 -20.56 -6.42 15.68
N SER A 147 -19.79 -6.57 16.77
CA SER A 147 -18.44 -7.15 16.73
C SER A 147 -18.41 -8.60 16.22
N GLU A 148 -19.46 -9.36 16.50
CA GLU A 148 -19.65 -10.74 16.09
C GLU A 148 -19.74 -10.86 14.56
N ILE A 149 -20.46 -9.93 13.93
CA ILE A 149 -20.61 -9.88 12.46
C ILE A 149 -19.30 -9.44 11.81
N ILE A 150 -18.58 -8.50 12.44
CA ILE A 150 -17.25 -8.09 11.96
C ILE A 150 -16.27 -9.28 11.96
N LYS A 151 -16.32 -10.15 12.98
CA LYS A 151 -15.52 -11.39 13.03
C LYS A 151 -15.91 -12.36 11.91
N LEU A 152 -17.20 -12.54 11.64
CA LEU A 152 -17.67 -13.36 10.51
C LEU A 152 -17.18 -12.82 9.17
N PHE A 153 -17.26 -11.50 8.96
CA PHE A 153 -16.72 -10.83 7.78
C PHE A 153 -15.21 -11.06 7.65
N GLN A 154 -14.43 -10.90 8.72
CA GLN A 154 -12.99 -11.13 8.71
C GLN A 154 -12.65 -12.58 8.32
N SER A 155 -13.40 -13.56 8.84
CA SER A 155 -13.25 -14.97 8.48
C SER A 155 -13.58 -15.21 7.00
N ALA A 156 -14.72 -14.70 6.53
CA ALA A 156 -15.11 -14.77 5.11
C ALA A 156 -14.05 -14.18 4.20
N ALA A 157 -13.57 -12.98 4.50
CA ALA A 157 -12.62 -12.25 3.66
C ALA A 157 -11.26 -12.96 3.52
N ARG A 158 -10.85 -13.78 4.50
CA ARG A 158 -9.53 -14.43 4.61
C ARG A 158 -9.48 -15.88 4.13
N ILE A 159 -10.63 -16.52 4.00
CA ILE A 159 -10.72 -17.96 3.72
C ILE A 159 -10.22 -18.29 2.30
N TYR A 160 -9.69 -19.51 2.14
CA TYR A 160 -9.15 -19.97 0.85
C TYR A 160 -10.20 -20.73 0.01
N MET A 161 -11.18 -21.38 0.66
CA MET A 161 -12.20 -22.16 -0.05
C MET A 161 -13.46 -21.34 -0.33
N ARG A 162 -13.96 -21.38 -1.57
CA ARG A 162 -15.21 -20.71 -1.97
C ARG A 162 -16.41 -21.21 -1.16
N LYS A 163 -16.50 -22.52 -0.94
CA LYS A 163 -17.58 -23.14 -0.14
C LYS A 163 -17.64 -22.57 1.28
N GLU A 164 -16.50 -22.40 1.93
CA GLU A 164 -16.44 -21.83 3.29
C GLU A 164 -16.78 -20.34 3.29
N PHE A 165 -16.38 -19.60 2.25
CA PHE A 165 -16.80 -18.20 2.07
C PHE A 165 -18.34 -18.09 1.98
N ASP A 166 -18.97 -18.94 1.17
CA ASP A 166 -20.42 -18.92 0.99
C ASP A 166 -21.16 -19.23 2.30
N LEU A 167 -20.61 -20.14 3.12
CA LEU A 167 -21.13 -20.43 4.46
C LEU A 167 -21.08 -19.19 5.36
N TYR A 168 -19.93 -18.53 5.46
CA TYR A 168 -19.80 -17.32 6.27
C TYR A 168 -20.71 -16.18 5.77
N MET A 169 -20.85 -16.01 4.46
CA MET A 169 -21.74 -15.00 3.89
C MET A 169 -23.22 -15.32 4.17
N SER A 170 -23.60 -16.60 4.11
CA SER A 170 -24.93 -17.06 4.54
C SER A 170 -25.18 -16.75 6.02
N ASP A 171 -24.19 -16.98 6.88
CA ASP A 171 -24.33 -16.72 8.31
C ASP A 171 -24.44 -15.21 8.62
N ILE A 172 -23.69 -14.37 7.89
CA ILE A 172 -23.87 -12.90 7.96
C ILE A 172 -25.29 -12.53 7.52
N ALA A 173 -25.80 -13.08 6.41
CA ALA A 173 -27.14 -12.78 5.91
C ALA A 173 -28.26 -13.18 6.90
N LYS A 174 -28.09 -14.28 7.62
CA LYS A 174 -29.04 -14.75 8.65
C LYS A 174 -29.07 -13.82 9.87
N VAL A 175 -27.91 -13.32 10.30
CA VAL A 175 -27.79 -12.50 11.51
C VAL A 175 -28.09 -11.03 11.23
N ASP A 176 -27.58 -10.50 10.11
CA ASP A 176 -27.73 -9.10 9.71
C ASP A 176 -27.70 -8.96 8.19
N LYS A 177 -28.89 -9.09 7.61
CA LYS A 177 -29.08 -8.95 6.16
C LYS A 177 -28.64 -7.58 5.63
N LYS A 178 -28.77 -6.51 6.40
CA LYS A 178 -28.34 -5.17 5.97
C LYS A 178 -26.82 -5.10 5.77
N THR A 179 -26.05 -5.76 6.65
CA THR A 179 -24.60 -5.86 6.48
C THR A 179 -24.24 -6.73 5.29
N PHE A 180 -24.95 -7.84 5.07
CA PHE A 180 -24.77 -8.67 3.87
C PHE A 180 -25.00 -7.87 2.58
N ASP A 181 -26.13 -7.15 2.49
CA ASP A 181 -26.49 -6.37 1.30
C ASP A 181 -25.40 -5.32 1.00
N TYR A 182 -24.92 -4.60 2.02
CA TYR A 182 -23.82 -3.65 1.87
C TYR A 182 -22.51 -4.30 1.40
N LEU A 183 -22.14 -5.47 1.93
CA LEU A 183 -20.93 -6.17 1.50
C LEU A 183 -21.00 -6.64 0.05
N MET A 184 -22.22 -6.90 -0.45
CA MET A 184 -22.47 -7.34 -1.82
C MET A 184 -22.61 -6.18 -2.81
N GLU A 185 -22.72 -4.92 -2.36
CA GLU A 185 -22.61 -3.73 -3.23
C GLU A 185 -21.27 -3.71 -3.97
N GLU A 186 -20.20 -4.18 -3.30
CA GLU A 186 -18.90 -4.42 -3.92
C GLU A 186 -18.72 -5.92 -4.25
N PRO A 187 -18.40 -6.27 -5.52
CA PRO A 187 -18.19 -7.66 -5.92
C PRO A 187 -17.19 -8.38 -5.00
N PRO A 188 -17.51 -9.57 -4.44
CA PRO A 188 -16.61 -10.33 -3.58
C PRO A 188 -15.23 -10.60 -4.20
N GLU A 189 -15.12 -10.66 -5.52
CA GLU A 189 -13.87 -10.76 -6.28
C GLU A 189 -12.90 -9.60 -5.95
N ARG A 190 -13.44 -8.44 -5.56
CA ARG A 190 -12.70 -7.23 -5.22
C ARG A 190 -12.26 -7.14 -3.76
N TRP A 191 -12.80 -7.94 -2.84
CA TRP A 191 -12.41 -7.88 -1.43
C TRP A 191 -12.12 -9.24 -0.78
N ALA A 192 -12.78 -10.33 -1.17
CA ALA A 192 -12.61 -11.66 -0.58
C ALA A 192 -11.49 -12.49 -1.24
N ARG A 193 -10.66 -13.15 -0.43
CA ARG A 193 -9.51 -13.95 -0.91
C ARG A 193 -9.91 -15.15 -1.75
N SER A 194 -10.92 -15.92 -1.33
CA SER A 194 -11.42 -17.11 -2.05
C SER A 194 -12.14 -16.79 -3.36
N CYS A 195 -12.63 -15.57 -3.53
CA CYS A 195 -13.37 -15.12 -4.72
C CYS A 195 -12.47 -14.40 -5.72
N SER A 196 -11.31 -13.93 -5.28
CA SER A 196 -10.39 -13.16 -6.10
C SER A 196 -9.80 -14.01 -7.23
N PRO A 197 -9.85 -13.54 -8.50
CA PRO A 197 -9.24 -14.25 -9.63
C PRO A 197 -7.71 -14.31 -9.55
N ARG A 198 -7.10 -13.56 -8.61
CA ARG A 198 -5.67 -13.58 -8.29
C ARG A 198 -5.44 -13.95 -6.82
N ARG A 199 -4.38 -14.71 -6.53
CA ARG A 199 -3.98 -15.09 -5.16
C ARG A 199 -3.73 -13.82 -4.32
N ARG A 200 -4.57 -13.54 -3.33
CA ARG A 200 -4.32 -12.45 -2.36
C ARG A 200 -3.39 -12.95 -1.27
N TYR A 201 -2.15 -12.46 -1.25
CA TYR A 201 -1.19 -12.79 -0.19
C TYR A 201 -1.57 -12.07 1.12
N ASP A 202 -0.84 -12.31 2.21
CA ASP A 202 -1.17 -11.85 3.57
C ASP A 202 -1.06 -10.34 3.83
N MET A 203 -1.41 -9.51 2.84
CA MET A 203 -1.54 -8.06 2.95
C MET A 203 -3.02 -7.70 2.96
N LEU A 204 -3.57 -7.58 4.15
CA LEU A 204 -4.99 -7.26 4.38
C LEU A 204 -5.19 -5.84 4.92
N THR A 205 -4.08 -5.10 5.12
CA THR A 205 -4.05 -3.76 5.70
C THR A 205 -3.22 -2.83 4.82
N THR A 206 -3.58 -1.54 4.85
CA THR A 206 -2.90 -0.45 4.13
C THR A 206 -1.56 -0.04 4.75
N ASN A 207 -1.12 -0.68 5.83
CA ASN A 207 0.07 -0.30 6.60
C ASN A 207 1.32 -0.08 5.73
N ILE A 208 1.53 -0.88 4.68
CA ILE A 208 2.71 -0.74 3.83
C ILE A 208 2.67 0.53 2.97
N VAL A 209 1.49 0.88 2.45
CA VAL A 209 1.36 2.06 1.60
C VAL A 209 1.24 3.32 2.45
N GLU A 210 0.61 3.24 3.63
CA GLU A 210 0.63 4.29 4.66
C GLU A 210 2.05 4.61 5.14
N SER A 211 2.88 3.58 5.36
CA SER A 211 4.29 3.77 5.74
C SER A 211 5.07 4.46 4.63
N MET A 212 4.87 4.08 3.37
CA MET A 212 5.49 4.77 2.23
C MET A 212 4.98 6.22 2.12
N ASN A 213 3.71 6.43 2.40
CA ASN A 213 3.10 7.75 2.44
C ASN A 213 3.72 8.66 3.50
N TYR A 214 4.05 8.11 4.67
CA TYR A 214 4.78 8.81 5.71
C TYR A 214 6.20 9.19 5.26
N VAL A 215 6.92 8.28 4.59
CA VAL A 215 8.25 8.56 4.03
C VAL A 215 8.23 9.72 3.03
N LEU A 216 7.12 9.89 2.31
CA LEU A 216 6.94 10.92 1.29
C LEU A 216 6.19 12.16 1.79
N LEU A 217 5.95 12.30 3.09
CA LEU A 217 5.16 13.41 3.65
C LEU A 217 5.74 14.78 3.28
N GLU A 218 7.06 14.94 3.42
CA GLU A 218 7.78 16.18 3.06
C GLU A 218 7.72 16.49 1.56
N ALA A 219 7.69 15.45 0.72
CA ALA A 219 7.69 15.59 -0.72
C ALA A 219 6.40 16.26 -1.23
N ARG A 220 5.29 16.12 -0.49
CA ARG A 220 3.96 16.65 -0.87
C ARG A 220 3.88 18.18 -0.86
N GLU A 221 4.81 18.84 -0.19
CA GLU A 221 4.91 20.30 -0.10
C GLU A 221 5.85 20.90 -1.15
N LEU A 222 6.58 20.05 -1.87
CA LEU A 222 7.54 20.46 -2.88
C LEU A 222 6.84 20.71 -4.24
N PRO A 223 7.40 21.59 -5.08
CA PRO A 223 7.06 21.63 -6.50
C PRO A 223 7.26 20.26 -7.16
N ILE A 224 6.49 19.96 -8.21
CA ILE A 224 6.39 18.60 -8.77
C ILE A 224 7.74 18.01 -9.17
N LEU A 225 8.65 18.77 -9.80
CA LEU A 225 9.98 18.25 -10.15
C LEU A 225 10.84 18.00 -8.91
N ARG A 226 10.75 18.87 -7.90
CA ARG A 226 11.47 18.68 -6.62
C ARG A 226 10.93 17.52 -5.81
N MET A 227 9.63 17.25 -5.90
CA MET A 227 9.03 16.04 -5.36
C MET A 227 9.57 14.80 -6.08
N MET A 228 9.64 14.82 -7.41
CA MET A 228 10.20 13.70 -8.19
C MET A 228 11.69 13.47 -7.88
N ASP A 229 12.49 14.53 -7.78
CA ASP A 229 13.90 14.46 -7.35
C ASP A 229 14.02 13.83 -5.95
N PHE A 230 13.16 14.26 -5.01
CA PHE A 230 13.14 13.71 -3.66
C PHE A 230 12.81 12.21 -3.66
N ILE A 231 11.77 11.81 -4.41
CA ILE A 231 11.39 10.39 -4.57
C ILE A 231 12.56 9.61 -5.18
N GLN A 232 13.19 10.13 -6.23
CA GLN A 232 14.34 9.50 -6.88
C GLN A 232 15.46 9.24 -5.88
N VAL A 233 15.90 10.26 -5.13
CA VAL A 233 16.99 10.13 -4.15
C VAL A 233 16.63 9.15 -3.04
N LYS A 234 15.38 9.17 -2.55
CA LYS A 234 14.91 8.21 -1.54
C LYS A 234 14.98 6.78 -2.05
N LEU A 235 14.46 6.51 -3.25
CA LEU A 235 14.48 5.17 -3.83
C LEU A 235 15.88 4.68 -4.16
N GLN A 236 16.76 5.55 -4.68
CA GLN A 236 18.15 5.20 -4.93
C GLN A 236 18.85 4.73 -3.66
N ARG A 237 18.71 5.47 -2.56
CA ARG A 237 19.26 5.06 -1.25
C ARG A 237 18.63 3.77 -0.75
N TRP A 238 17.33 3.61 -0.96
CA TRP A 238 16.59 2.42 -0.54
C TRP A 238 17.08 1.16 -1.27
N PHE A 239 17.11 1.19 -2.60
CA PHE A 239 17.57 0.07 -3.41
C PHE A 239 19.06 -0.22 -3.23
N TYR A 240 19.88 0.81 -3.00
CA TYR A 240 21.27 0.61 -2.61
C TYR A 240 21.39 -0.20 -1.32
N LYS A 241 20.58 0.14 -0.30
CA LYS A 241 20.56 -0.61 0.96
C LYS A 241 20.08 -2.05 0.77
N ILE A 242 18.97 -2.27 0.07
CA ILE A 242 18.45 -3.62 -0.22
C ILE A 242 19.51 -4.47 -0.92
N ARG A 243 20.17 -3.92 -1.95
CA ARG A 243 21.23 -4.62 -2.67
C ARG A 243 22.38 -5.02 -1.74
N ASN A 244 22.88 -4.10 -0.93
CA ASN A 244 23.99 -4.39 -0.01
C ASN A 244 23.62 -5.37 1.10
N GLU A 245 22.36 -5.42 1.53
CA GLU A 245 21.88 -6.43 2.48
C GLU A 245 21.76 -7.80 1.81
N ALA A 246 21.26 -7.84 0.57
CA ALA A 246 21.17 -9.07 -0.21
C ALA A 246 22.56 -9.68 -0.49
N GLU A 247 23.56 -8.86 -0.84
CA GLU A 247 24.95 -9.30 -1.06
C GLU A 247 25.59 -9.93 0.19
N LYS A 248 25.07 -9.66 1.38
CA LYS A 248 25.55 -10.24 2.65
C LYS A 248 24.81 -11.50 3.07
N THR A 249 23.80 -11.91 2.30
CA THR A 249 22.95 -13.07 2.63
C THR A 249 23.52 -14.31 1.94
N PHE A 250 23.81 -15.35 2.73
CA PHE A 250 24.35 -16.62 2.24
C PHE A 250 23.34 -17.77 2.30
N TYR A 251 22.10 -17.48 2.69
CA TYR A 251 21.03 -18.47 2.81
C TYR A 251 20.30 -18.65 1.47
N ASP A 252 19.82 -19.87 1.22
CA ASP A 252 18.99 -20.19 0.04
C ASP A 252 17.61 -19.50 0.06
N VAL A 253 17.22 -18.97 1.22
CA VAL A 253 15.98 -18.22 1.45
C VAL A 253 16.29 -16.86 2.05
N SER A 254 15.36 -15.90 1.93
CA SER A 254 15.54 -14.56 2.55
C SER A 254 15.72 -14.68 4.07
N CYS A 255 16.49 -13.76 4.68
CA CYS A 255 16.72 -13.73 6.13
C CYS A 255 15.43 -13.79 6.96
N TRP A 256 14.38 -13.10 6.53
CA TRP A 256 13.08 -13.16 7.20
C TRP A 256 12.47 -14.57 7.22
N VAL A 257 12.56 -15.32 6.12
CA VAL A 257 12.06 -16.70 6.05
C VAL A 257 12.88 -17.61 6.94
N GLU A 258 14.21 -17.46 6.93
CA GLU A 258 15.12 -18.25 7.76
C GLU A 258 14.82 -18.06 9.26
N GLU A 259 14.61 -16.83 9.69
CA GLU A 259 14.20 -16.52 11.08
C GLU A 259 12.84 -17.11 11.44
N GLU A 260 11.87 -17.06 10.52
CA GLU A 260 10.54 -17.61 10.75
C GLU A 260 10.55 -19.14 10.80
N LEU A 261 11.36 -19.79 9.95
CA LEU A 261 11.56 -21.24 9.97
C LEU A 261 12.16 -21.68 11.30
N LYS A 262 13.22 -20.99 11.77
CA LYS A 262 13.85 -21.27 13.08
C LYS A 262 12.83 -21.20 14.21
N LYS A 263 12.04 -20.12 14.30
CA LYS A 263 10.98 -19.99 15.31
C LYS A 263 9.98 -21.14 15.30
N LYS A 264 9.56 -21.58 14.11
CA LYS A 264 8.60 -22.68 13.97
C LYS A 264 9.21 -24.03 14.33
N ILE A 265 10.48 -24.26 13.98
CA ILE A 265 11.23 -25.45 14.36
C ILE A 265 11.39 -25.50 15.89
N ASP A 266 11.81 -24.41 16.51
CA ASP A 266 11.95 -24.30 17.95
C ASP A 266 10.61 -24.56 18.67
N LEU A 267 9.52 -23.98 18.16
CA LEU A 267 8.18 -24.26 18.68
C LEU A 267 7.82 -25.74 18.52
N ALA A 268 8.10 -26.35 17.37
CA ALA A 268 7.79 -27.76 17.14
C ALA A 268 8.50 -28.69 18.13
N PHE A 269 9.73 -28.35 18.55
CA PHE A 269 10.45 -29.11 19.58
C PHE A 269 9.83 -29.01 20.99
N THR A 270 8.96 -28.03 21.23
CA THR A 270 8.23 -27.88 22.52
C THR A 270 6.88 -28.59 22.55
N LEU A 271 6.41 -29.13 21.42
CA LEU A 271 5.10 -29.77 21.33
C LEU A 271 5.18 -31.23 21.81
N ASN A 272 4.52 -31.52 22.94
CA ASN A 272 4.31 -32.89 23.38
C ASN A 272 3.16 -33.52 22.59
N LEU A 273 3.48 -34.56 21.81
CA LEU A 273 2.49 -35.37 21.12
C LEU A 273 1.87 -36.37 22.11
N SER A 274 0.63 -36.15 22.52
CA SER A 274 -0.13 -37.19 23.22
C SER A 274 -0.69 -38.18 22.18
N ARG A 275 -0.43 -39.46 22.39
CA ARG A 275 -1.03 -40.53 21.59
C ARG A 275 -2.54 -40.48 21.85
N ARG A 276 -3.35 -40.31 20.80
CA ARG A 276 -4.81 -40.50 20.93
C ARG A 276 -5.04 -41.91 21.44
N GLU A 277 -5.52 -42.03 22.68
CA GLU A 277 -6.06 -43.29 23.16
C GLU A 277 -7.24 -43.65 22.26
N THR A 278 -7.05 -44.68 21.45
CA THR A 278 -8.14 -45.36 20.79
C THR A 278 -8.96 -46.03 21.88
N SER A 279 -9.96 -45.34 22.42
CA SER A 279 -11.02 -45.96 23.19
C SER A 279 -11.77 -46.92 22.26
N ARG A 280 -11.31 -48.17 22.20
CA ARG A 280 -12.15 -49.28 21.78
C ARG A 280 -13.22 -49.45 22.85
N SER A 281 -14.38 -48.86 22.63
CA SER A 281 -15.60 -49.24 23.35
C SER A 281 -15.87 -50.72 23.06
N PRO A 282 -15.99 -51.60 24.07
CA PRO A 282 -16.45 -52.96 23.83
C PRO A 282 -17.95 -52.88 23.54
N ILE A 283 -18.32 -53.16 22.29
CA ILE A 283 -19.72 -53.40 21.93
C ILE A 283 -20.11 -54.71 22.60
N SER A 284 -20.82 -54.65 23.73
CA SER A 284 -21.50 -55.80 24.30
C SER A 284 -22.68 -56.15 23.40
N ALA A 285 -22.52 -57.15 22.53
CA ALA A 285 -23.64 -57.79 21.88
C ALA A 285 -24.42 -58.61 22.92
N ARG A 286 -25.55 -58.08 23.39
CA ARG A 286 -26.61 -58.85 24.03
C ARG A 286 -27.64 -59.23 22.96
N THR A 287 -27.71 -60.51 22.65
CA THR A 287 -28.90 -61.24 22.15
C THR A 287 -28.71 -62.67 22.67
N GLY A 288 -29.49 -63.25 23.58
CA GLY A 288 -30.90 -63.05 23.87
C GLY A 288 -31.70 -64.18 23.19
N THR A 289 -31.71 -65.34 23.86
CA THR A 289 -32.57 -66.54 23.68
C THR A 289 -32.78 -67.13 22.29
#